data_AF-A0A562M9J2-F1
#
_entry.id   AF-A0A562M9J2-F1
#
_cell.length_a   1.000
_cell.length_b   1.000
_cell.length_c   1.000
_cell.angle_alpha   90.00
_cell.angle_beta   90.00
_cell.angle_gamma   90.00
#
_symmetry.space_group_name_H-M   'P 1'
#
loop_
_entity.id
_entity.type
_entity.pdbx_description
1 polymer ?
#
loop_
_entity_poly.entity_id
_entity_poly.type
_entity_poly.pdbx_seq_one_letter_code
_entity_poly.pdbx_strand_id
1 'polypeptide(L)'
;MPTKRLSMRRIRDVLRLRFSQGLTERVIARTLGVSNGVVHGYLRRARLAGLSWPLPEGMDDEGLELLLFPAPKAASQSPRRPVPDWSYVEKELRRRGVTRVLLWEEYRAANPDGFGYTWFCTTFEAWKERARPTMRQTHLGGEKVFVDFAGDTIDIFDPITGEAHPMKLFVAAMGASNYTYAEACPSESLPEWIRVHTNLFTFLGGVPKFVVCDNLKAAVTNPDRYDPGLNRTYAEMASHYGTAVLAARPRRPKDKAKVS
;
A
#
# COMPACT_ATOMS: atom_id res chain seq x y z
N MET A 1 -12.49 17.90 -24.95
CA MET A 1 -11.46 18.70 -24.26
C MET A 1 -12.13 19.60 -23.24
N PRO A 2 -11.61 19.75 -22.00
CA PRO A 2 -12.20 20.67 -21.03
C PRO A 2 -12.08 22.12 -21.54
N THR A 3 -13.22 22.80 -21.68
CA THR A 3 -13.27 24.19 -22.15
C THR A 3 -12.49 25.09 -21.18
N LYS A 4 -11.54 25.87 -21.70
CA LYS A 4 -10.73 26.81 -20.90
C LYS A 4 -11.66 27.79 -20.15
N ARG A 5 -11.52 27.85 -18.82
CA ARG A 5 -12.34 28.72 -17.95
C ARG A 5 -12.04 30.20 -18.23
N LEU A 6 -13.07 31.04 -18.17
CA LEU A 6 -12.90 32.50 -18.15
C LEU A 6 -12.28 32.95 -16.82
N SER A 7 -11.55 34.07 -16.84
CA SER A 7 -11.06 34.71 -15.61
C SER A 7 -12.22 35.23 -14.77
N MET A 8 -12.06 35.27 -13.45
CA MET A 8 -13.10 35.73 -12.51
C MET A 8 -13.58 37.16 -12.80
N ARG A 9 -12.67 38.05 -13.23
CA ARG A 9 -13.02 39.38 -13.73
C ARG A 9 -14.06 39.34 -14.86
N ARG A 10 -13.88 38.47 -15.86
CA ARG A 10 -14.81 38.34 -17.00
C ARG A 10 -16.13 37.69 -16.57
N ILE A 11 -16.10 36.80 -15.58
CA ILE A 11 -17.31 36.20 -15.01
C ILE A 11 -18.14 37.25 -14.26
N ARG A 12 -17.50 38.10 -13.45
CA ARG A 12 -18.16 39.26 -12.82
C ARG A 12 -18.76 40.21 -13.86
N ASP A 13 -18.06 40.45 -14.98
CA ASP A 13 -18.60 41.25 -16.08
C ASP A 13 -19.84 40.61 -16.72
N VAL A 14 -19.87 39.29 -16.91
CA VAL A 14 -21.08 38.58 -17.38
C VAL A 14 -22.26 38.82 -16.44
N LEU A 15 -22.04 38.66 -15.12
CA LEU A 15 -23.09 38.86 -14.11
C LEU A 15 -23.54 40.32 -14.07
N ARG A 16 -22.61 41.27 -14.04
CA ARG A 16 -22.89 42.71 -14.10
C ARG A 16 -23.72 43.07 -15.32
N LEU A 17 -23.27 42.70 -16.52
CA LEU A 17 -23.95 43.05 -17.77
C LEU A 17 -25.34 42.42 -17.88
N ARG A 18 -25.55 41.23 -17.28
CA ARG A 18 -26.87 40.59 -17.27
C ARG A 18 -27.81 41.24 -16.26
N PHE A 19 -27.37 41.45 -15.03
CA PHE A 19 -28.27 41.83 -13.92
C PHE A 19 -28.35 43.33 -13.68
N SER A 20 -27.29 44.11 -13.94
CA SER A 20 -27.35 45.58 -13.80
C SER A 20 -27.80 46.30 -15.07
N GLN A 21 -27.48 45.76 -16.24
CA GLN A 21 -27.73 46.40 -17.54
C GLN A 21 -28.82 45.70 -18.36
N GLY A 22 -29.36 44.58 -17.88
CA GLY A 22 -30.44 43.85 -18.55
C GLY A 22 -30.10 43.27 -19.93
N LEU A 23 -28.82 43.20 -20.31
CA LEU A 23 -28.42 42.83 -21.66
C LEU A 23 -28.74 41.35 -21.97
N THR A 24 -29.00 41.08 -23.25
CA THR A 24 -29.22 39.71 -23.73
C THR A 24 -27.91 38.92 -23.80
N GLU A 25 -27.99 37.60 -23.64
CA GLU A 25 -26.81 36.72 -23.65
C GLU A 25 -25.98 36.86 -24.94
N ARG A 26 -26.63 37.13 -26.08
CA ARG A 26 -25.98 37.36 -27.38
C ARG A 26 -25.16 38.65 -27.40
N VAL A 27 -25.70 39.72 -26.82
CA VAL A 27 -25.00 41.01 -26.72
C VAL A 27 -23.81 40.88 -25.77
N ILE A 28 -24.00 40.24 -24.61
CA ILE A 28 -22.93 39.98 -23.64
C ILE A 28 -21.79 39.16 -24.27
N ALA A 29 -22.14 38.12 -25.01
CA ALA A 29 -21.17 37.27 -25.72
C ALA A 29 -20.31 38.07 -26.70
N ARG A 30 -20.94 38.95 -27.49
CA ARG A 30 -20.25 39.83 -28.44
C ARG A 30 -19.36 40.85 -27.73
N THR A 31 -19.86 41.52 -26.68
CA THR A 31 -19.11 42.54 -25.92
C THR A 31 -17.87 41.94 -25.25
N LEU A 32 -17.99 40.72 -24.73
CA LEU A 32 -16.89 40.05 -24.06
C LEU A 32 -16.04 39.22 -25.01
N GLY A 33 -16.38 39.06 -26.30
CA GLY A 33 -15.61 38.22 -27.23
C GLY A 33 -15.60 36.73 -26.83
N VAL A 34 -16.74 36.21 -26.36
CA VAL A 34 -16.92 34.79 -25.98
C VAL A 34 -18.12 34.18 -26.71
N SER A 35 -18.24 32.86 -26.75
CA SER A 35 -19.41 32.22 -27.37
C SER A 35 -20.66 32.38 -26.49
N ASN A 36 -21.83 32.39 -27.12
CA ASN A 36 -23.10 32.48 -26.41
C ASN A 36 -23.32 31.32 -25.42
N GLY A 37 -22.89 30.09 -25.78
CA GLY A 37 -22.97 28.93 -24.90
C GLY A 37 -22.12 29.06 -23.63
N VAL A 38 -21.00 29.79 -23.70
CA VAL A 38 -20.17 30.09 -22.52
C VAL A 38 -20.92 31.05 -21.58
N VAL A 39 -21.49 32.13 -22.11
CA VAL A 39 -22.31 33.07 -21.32
C VAL A 39 -23.49 32.35 -20.66
N HIS A 40 -24.23 31.56 -21.45
CA HIS A 40 -25.35 30.77 -20.98
C HIS A 40 -24.94 29.83 -19.83
N GLY A 41 -23.83 29.12 -19.98
CA GLY A 41 -23.29 28.21 -18.97
C GLY A 41 -22.98 28.91 -17.64
N TYR A 42 -22.40 30.11 -17.69
CA TYR A 42 -22.11 30.91 -16.49
C TYR A 42 -23.37 31.45 -15.82
N LEU A 43 -24.33 31.97 -16.59
CA LEU A 43 -25.60 32.46 -16.04
C LEU A 43 -26.42 31.33 -15.42
N ARG A 44 -26.41 30.13 -16.04
CA ARG A 44 -27.03 28.94 -15.47
C ARG A 44 -26.38 28.53 -14.14
N ARG A 45 -25.05 28.56 -14.05
CA ARG A 45 -24.31 28.29 -12.80
C ARG A 45 -24.67 29.30 -11.72
N ALA A 46 -24.69 30.58 -12.04
CA ALA A 46 -25.05 31.63 -11.08
C ALA A 46 -26.48 31.48 -10.56
N ARG A 47 -27.43 31.11 -11.43
CA ARG A 47 -28.80 30.81 -11.03
C ARG A 47 -28.88 29.60 -10.09
N LEU A 48 -28.15 28.52 -10.39
CA LEU A 48 -28.11 27.33 -9.53
C LEU A 48 -27.44 27.61 -8.18
N ALA A 49 -26.48 28.53 -8.15
CA ALA A 49 -25.83 28.99 -6.92
C ALA A 49 -26.66 30.02 -6.13
N GLY A 50 -27.84 30.42 -6.64
CA GLY A 50 -28.71 31.40 -5.98
C GLY A 50 -28.09 32.80 -5.87
N LEU A 51 -27.13 33.14 -6.74
CA LEU A 51 -26.44 34.42 -6.68
C LEU A 51 -27.37 35.57 -7.09
N SER A 52 -27.48 36.58 -6.22
CA SER A 52 -28.09 37.87 -6.52
C SER A 52 -27.03 38.88 -6.96
N TRP A 53 -27.48 39.91 -7.67
CA TRP A 53 -26.65 41.08 -8.02
C TRP A 53 -27.30 42.34 -7.42
N PRO A 54 -26.54 43.27 -6.81
CA PRO A 54 -25.09 43.24 -6.61
C PRO A 54 -24.63 42.08 -5.70
N LEU A 55 -23.40 41.63 -5.88
CA LEU A 55 -22.82 40.61 -4.99
C LEU A 55 -22.77 41.14 -3.55
N PRO A 56 -22.97 40.29 -2.52
CA PRO A 56 -22.88 40.68 -1.12
C PRO A 56 -21.57 41.44 -0.79
N GLU A 57 -21.65 42.43 0.09
CA GLU A 57 -20.47 43.16 0.56
C GLU A 57 -19.47 42.19 1.22
N GLY A 58 -18.23 42.20 0.73
CA GLY A 58 -17.17 41.28 1.17
C GLY A 58 -17.00 40.01 0.32
N MET A 59 -17.76 39.83 -0.75
CA MET A 59 -17.54 38.70 -1.68
C MET A 59 -16.27 38.92 -2.53
N ASP A 60 -15.23 38.15 -2.22
CA ASP A 60 -13.98 38.10 -2.96
C ASP A 60 -14.06 37.19 -4.20
N ASP A 61 -13.01 37.21 -5.03
CA ASP A 61 -12.94 36.37 -6.24
C ASP A 61 -12.90 34.88 -5.90
N GLU A 62 -12.28 34.52 -4.77
CA GLU A 62 -12.15 33.13 -4.33
C GLU A 62 -13.48 32.56 -3.85
N GLY A 63 -14.25 33.29 -3.04
CA GLY A 63 -15.58 32.92 -2.60
C GLY A 63 -16.58 32.84 -3.76
N LEU A 64 -16.49 33.75 -4.73
CA LEU A 64 -17.30 33.67 -5.95
C LEU A 64 -16.93 32.44 -6.80
N GLU A 65 -15.64 32.10 -6.90
CA GLU A 65 -15.19 30.91 -7.62
C GLU A 65 -15.70 29.63 -6.94
N LEU A 66 -15.61 29.53 -5.62
CA LEU A 66 -16.10 28.38 -4.85
C LEU A 66 -17.61 28.15 -5.01
N LEU A 67 -18.40 29.23 -5.05
CA LEU A 67 -19.84 29.16 -5.25
C LEU A 67 -20.22 28.75 -6.67
N LEU A 68 -19.52 29.27 -7.69
CA LEU A 68 -19.81 28.94 -9.08
C LEU A 68 -19.25 27.58 -9.48
N PHE A 69 -18.13 27.15 -8.89
CA PHE A 69 -17.44 25.92 -9.16
C PHE A 69 -17.24 25.09 -7.89
N PRO A 70 -18.34 24.61 -7.26
CA PRO A 70 -18.19 23.72 -6.13
C PRO A 70 -17.39 22.50 -6.57
N ALA A 71 -16.44 22.09 -5.74
CA ALA A 71 -15.72 20.84 -5.97
C ALA A 71 -16.76 19.73 -6.21
N PRO A 72 -16.57 18.87 -7.23
CA PRO A 72 -17.48 17.75 -7.43
C PRO A 72 -17.57 16.99 -6.11
N LYS A 73 -18.77 16.94 -5.51
CA LYS A 73 -19.01 16.09 -4.34
C LYS A 73 -18.52 14.71 -4.74
N ALA A 74 -17.55 14.17 -3.99
CA ALA A 74 -17.08 12.83 -4.23
C ALA A 74 -18.31 11.93 -4.32
N ALA A 75 -18.45 11.17 -5.41
CA ALA A 75 -19.59 10.28 -5.63
C ALA A 75 -19.83 9.28 -4.46
N SER A 76 -18.87 9.20 -3.54
CA SER A 76 -18.86 8.45 -2.29
C SER A 76 -19.78 8.96 -1.17
N GLN A 77 -20.59 10.01 -1.36
CA GLN A 77 -21.49 10.53 -0.31
C GLN A 77 -22.98 10.62 -0.71
N SER A 78 -23.41 9.87 -1.72
CA SER A 78 -24.86 9.73 -1.98
C SER A 78 -25.45 8.69 -1.03
N PRO A 79 -26.49 9.00 -0.22
CA PRO A 79 -27.13 8.02 0.67
C PRO A 79 -27.67 6.78 -0.05
N ARG A 80 -27.93 6.91 -1.37
CA ARG A 80 -28.40 5.83 -2.24
C ARG A 80 -27.32 4.81 -2.64
N ARG A 81 -26.04 5.11 -2.42
CA ARG A 81 -24.92 4.24 -2.85
C ARG A 81 -23.89 4.14 -1.74
N PRO A 82 -24.09 3.27 -0.73
CA PRO A 82 -23.12 3.10 0.33
C PRO A 82 -21.82 2.51 -0.23
N VAL A 83 -20.71 2.99 0.28
CA VAL A 83 -19.37 2.45 -0.02
C VAL A 83 -19.23 1.12 0.71
N PRO A 84 -18.72 0.05 0.06
CA PRO A 84 -18.43 -1.22 0.75
C PRO A 84 -17.44 -1.04 1.91
N ASP A 85 -17.57 -1.86 2.96
CA ASP A 85 -16.55 -1.95 4.00
C ASP A 85 -15.31 -2.66 3.44
N TRP A 86 -14.29 -1.87 3.09
CA TRP A 86 -13.05 -2.38 2.52
C TRP A 86 -12.24 -3.27 3.48
N SER A 87 -12.42 -3.10 4.79
CA SER A 87 -11.75 -3.94 5.80
C SER A 87 -12.34 -5.35 5.80
N TYR A 88 -13.67 -5.45 5.68
CA TYR A 88 -14.38 -6.71 5.49
C TYR A 88 -13.97 -7.39 4.18
N VAL A 89 -13.95 -6.62 3.07
CA VAL A 89 -13.53 -7.13 1.75
C VAL A 89 -12.09 -7.68 1.79
N GLU A 90 -11.14 -6.99 2.41
CA GLU A 90 -9.76 -7.50 2.54
C GLU A 90 -9.69 -8.77 3.38
N LYS A 91 -10.47 -8.87 4.46
CA LYS A 91 -10.50 -10.04 5.35
C LYS A 91 -11.04 -11.27 4.63
N GLU A 92 -12.14 -11.14 3.90
CA GLU A 92 -12.78 -12.26 3.20
C GLU A 92 -11.95 -12.74 2.01
N LEU A 93 -11.27 -11.84 1.28
CA LEU A 93 -10.35 -12.22 0.20
C LEU A 93 -9.16 -13.09 0.64
N ARG A 94 -8.87 -13.19 1.95
CA ARG A 94 -7.81 -14.07 2.46
C ARG A 94 -8.26 -15.53 2.62
N ARG A 95 -9.56 -15.80 2.53
CA ARG A 95 -10.11 -17.16 2.60
C ARG A 95 -9.94 -17.85 1.23
N ARG A 96 -9.68 -19.16 1.26
CA ARG A 96 -9.53 -19.96 0.03
C ARG A 96 -10.85 -19.94 -0.75
N GLY A 97 -10.79 -19.67 -2.06
CA GLY A 97 -11.94 -19.71 -2.97
C GLY A 97 -12.76 -18.41 -3.05
N VAL A 98 -12.48 -17.39 -2.23
CA VAL A 98 -13.19 -16.10 -2.30
C VAL A 98 -12.57 -15.21 -3.37
N THR A 99 -13.41 -14.71 -4.29
CA THR A 99 -13.00 -13.82 -5.38
C THR A 99 -13.58 -12.41 -5.19
N ARG A 100 -12.96 -11.42 -5.86
CA ARG A 100 -13.48 -10.04 -5.85
C ARG A 100 -14.85 -9.92 -6.50
N VAL A 101 -15.11 -10.74 -7.52
CA VAL A 101 -16.41 -10.80 -8.20
C VAL A 101 -17.48 -11.26 -7.22
N LEU A 102 -17.21 -12.33 -6.46
CA LEU A 102 -18.14 -12.85 -5.44
C LEU A 102 -18.50 -11.79 -4.39
N LEU A 103 -17.51 -11.10 -3.82
CA LEU A 103 -17.75 -10.05 -2.82
C LEU A 103 -18.47 -8.82 -3.41
N TRP A 104 -18.25 -8.54 -4.69
CA TRP A 104 -18.99 -7.49 -5.39
C TRP A 104 -20.45 -7.89 -5.65
N GLU A 105 -20.71 -9.15 -6.01
CA GLU A 105 -22.07 -9.70 -6.17
C GLU A 105 -22.84 -9.63 -4.85
N GLU A 106 -22.23 -10.01 -3.73
CA GLU A 106 -22.81 -9.87 -2.39
C GLU A 106 -23.14 -8.40 -2.07
N TYR A 107 -22.21 -7.48 -2.34
CA TYR A 107 -22.44 -6.05 -2.17
C TYR A 107 -23.60 -5.53 -3.04
N ARG A 108 -23.70 -5.97 -4.30
CA ARG A 108 -24.77 -5.60 -5.23
C ARG A 108 -26.12 -6.21 -4.85
N ALA A 109 -26.13 -7.40 -4.26
CA ALA A 109 -27.33 -8.03 -3.75
C ALA A 109 -27.91 -7.24 -2.56
N ALA A 110 -27.04 -6.77 -1.66
CA ALA A 110 -27.43 -5.88 -0.56
C ALA A 110 -27.74 -4.44 -1.02
N ASN A 111 -27.18 -4.00 -2.15
CA ASN A 111 -27.30 -2.63 -2.67
C ASN A 111 -27.61 -2.65 -4.18
N PRO A 112 -28.89 -2.76 -4.57
CA PRO A 112 -29.29 -2.82 -5.98
C PRO A 112 -28.89 -1.58 -6.80
N ASP A 113 -28.79 -0.41 -6.17
CA ASP A 113 -28.30 0.84 -6.77
C ASP A 113 -26.79 1.07 -6.59
N GLY A 114 -26.09 0.11 -5.99
CA GLY A 114 -24.67 0.17 -5.64
C GLY A 114 -23.73 0.26 -6.83
N PHE A 115 -22.45 0.48 -6.55
CA PHE A 115 -21.43 0.69 -7.59
C PHE A 115 -21.15 -0.55 -8.45
N GLY A 116 -20.83 -0.32 -9.73
CA GLY A 116 -20.45 -1.37 -10.68
C GLY A 116 -19.07 -1.96 -10.39
N TYR A 117 -18.81 -3.15 -10.94
CA TYR A 117 -17.60 -3.93 -10.66
C TYR A 117 -16.28 -3.18 -10.91
N THR A 118 -16.18 -2.43 -12.01
CA THR A 118 -14.99 -1.63 -12.32
C THR A 118 -14.70 -0.60 -11.22
N TRP A 119 -15.72 0.11 -10.74
CA TRP A 119 -15.56 1.08 -9.65
C TRP A 119 -15.16 0.39 -8.34
N PHE A 120 -15.75 -0.77 -8.06
CA PHE A 120 -15.43 -1.55 -6.87
C PHE A 120 -13.95 -1.93 -6.85
N CYS A 121 -13.44 -2.48 -7.96
CA CYS A 121 -12.03 -2.86 -8.08
C CYS A 121 -11.08 -1.67 -8.00
N THR A 122 -11.33 -0.58 -8.73
CA THR A 122 -10.42 0.58 -8.74
C THR A 122 -10.39 1.28 -7.39
N THR A 123 -11.53 1.39 -6.72
CA THR A 123 -11.62 2.04 -5.40
C THR A 123 -11.02 1.16 -4.30
N PHE A 124 -11.21 -0.16 -4.38
CA PHE A 124 -10.58 -1.10 -3.46
C PHE A 124 -9.05 -1.08 -3.55
N GLU A 125 -8.48 -1.06 -4.76
CA GLU A 125 -7.02 -0.95 -4.94
C GLU A 125 -6.49 0.39 -4.42
N ALA A 126 -7.14 1.50 -4.74
CA ALA A 126 -6.76 2.81 -4.23
C ALA A 126 -6.84 2.89 -2.68
N TRP A 127 -7.81 2.22 -2.08
CA TRP A 127 -7.89 2.07 -0.62
C TRP A 127 -6.73 1.23 -0.08
N LYS A 128 -6.44 0.09 -0.71
CA LYS A 128 -5.37 -0.83 -0.30
C LYS A 128 -3.98 -0.19 -0.37
N GLU A 129 -3.72 0.64 -1.37
CA GLU A 129 -2.48 1.42 -1.49
C GLU A 129 -2.31 2.40 -0.31
N ARG A 130 -3.39 3.08 0.08
CA ARG A 130 -3.38 4.00 1.24
C ARG A 130 -3.30 3.26 2.58
N ALA A 131 -3.94 2.09 2.68
CA ALA A 131 -3.97 1.27 3.89
C ALA A 131 -2.65 0.51 4.15
N ARG A 132 -1.76 0.42 3.16
CA ARG A 132 -0.46 -0.24 3.29
C ARG A 132 0.69 0.77 3.17
N PRO A 133 0.99 1.55 4.23
CA PRO A 133 2.28 2.23 4.29
C PRO A 133 3.39 1.18 4.21
N THR A 134 4.17 1.23 3.14
CA THR A 134 5.42 0.49 2.98
C THR A 134 6.53 1.35 3.55
N MET A 135 7.09 0.93 4.69
CA MET A 135 8.30 1.54 5.22
C MET A 135 9.48 0.96 4.46
N ARG A 136 10.20 1.78 3.70
CA ARG A 136 11.47 1.38 3.09
C ARG A 136 12.49 1.22 4.22
N GLN A 137 12.80 -0.02 4.58
CA GLN A 137 13.90 -0.29 5.49
C GLN A 137 15.21 -0.01 4.73
N THR A 138 16.00 0.94 5.22
CA THR A 138 17.36 1.16 4.72
C THR A 138 18.25 0.18 5.46
N HIS A 139 18.93 -0.70 4.74
CA HIS A 139 19.91 -1.62 5.31
C HIS A 139 21.29 -1.16 4.88
N LEU A 140 22.19 -0.94 5.84
CA LEU A 140 23.58 -0.67 5.54
C LEU A 140 24.28 -1.98 5.13
N GLY A 141 25.25 -1.89 4.22
CA GLY A 141 26.05 -3.06 3.81
C GLY A 141 26.75 -3.69 5.02
N GLY A 142 26.70 -5.03 5.14
CA GLY A 142 27.29 -5.76 6.26
C GLY A 142 26.54 -5.64 7.60
N GLU A 143 25.43 -4.91 7.66
CA GLU A 143 24.73 -4.67 8.92
C GLU A 143 23.88 -5.86 9.36
N LYS A 144 23.01 -6.37 8.46
CA LYS A 144 22.04 -7.40 8.78
C LYS A 144 22.05 -8.52 7.76
N VAL A 145 22.01 -9.75 8.24
CA VAL A 145 21.68 -10.94 7.44
C VAL A 145 20.39 -11.55 7.98
N PHE A 146 19.51 -11.97 7.08
CA PHE A 146 18.28 -12.67 7.41
C PHE A 146 18.48 -14.15 7.12
N VAL A 147 18.17 -15.02 8.07
CA VAL A 147 18.38 -16.46 7.97
C VAL A 147 17.09 -17.21 8.27
N ASP A 148 16.81 -18.27 7.51
CA ASP A 148 15.65 -19.13 7.69
C ASP A 148 15.91 -20.54 7.15
N PHE A 149 15.09 -21.49 7.57
CA PHE A 149 14.95 -22.77 6.88
C PHE A 149 13.76 -22.71 5.93
N ALA A 150 13.92 -23.19 4.71
CA ALA A 150 12.80 -23.44 3.83
C ALA A 150 11.85 -24.47 4.48
N GLY A 151 10.55 -24.18 4.46
CA GLY A 151 9.55 -25.05 5.10
C GLY A 151 9.47 -26.44 4.45
N ASP A 152 9.66 -26.50 3.14
CA ASP A 152 9.64 -27.74 2.36
C ASP A 152 11.02 -28.43 2.38
N THR A 153 11.01 -29.75 2.49
CA THR A 153 12.22 -30.58 2.30
C THR A 153 12.59 -30.67 0.83
N ILE A 154 13.88 -30.71 0.56
CA ILE A 154 14.45 -30.97 -0.77
C ILE A 154 15.06 -32.37 -0.79
N ASP A 155 14.92 -33.11 -1.88
CA ASP A 155 15.55 -34.43 -2.02
C ASP A 155 16.93 -34.28 -2.68
N ILE A 156 17.96 -34.79 -2.02
CA ILE A 156 19.30 -34.94 -2.60
C ILE A 156 19.49 -36.39 -2.98
N PHE A 157 19.82 -36.62 -4.25
CA PHE A 157 20.05 -37.96 -4.78
C PHE A 157 21.53 -38.31 -4.70
N ASP A 158 21.82 -39.48 -4.13
CA ASP A 158 23.16 -40.06 -4.23
C ASP A 158 23.42 -40.45 -5.70
N PRO A 159 24.47 -39.90 -6.36
CA PRO A 159 24.74 -40.16 -7.77
C PRO A 159 25.17 -41.61 -8.07
N ILE A 160 25.54 -42.40 -7.05
CA ILE A 160 26.00 -43.77 -7.17
C ILE A 160 24.84 -44.75 -6.91
N THR A 161 24.07 -44.53 -5.83
CA THR A 161 23.01 -45.46 -5.42
C THR A 161 21.63 -45.09 -5.99
N GLY A 162 21.44 -43.83 -6.39
CA GLY A 162 20.14 -43.28 -6.80
C GLY A 162 19.16 -43.08 -5.65
N GLU A 163 19.59 -43.27 -4.40
CA GLU A 163 18.75 -43.11 -3.22
C GLU A 163 18.47 -41.62 -2.95
N ALA A 164 17.21 -41.30 -2.64
CA ALA A 164 16.77 -39.96 -2.30
C ALA A 164 16.89 -39.73 -0.79
N HIS A 165 17.68 -38.73 -0.39
CA HIS A 165 17.81 -38.30 0.99
C HIS A 165 17.08 -36.97 1.20
N PRO A 166 16.02 -36.93 2.02
CA PRO A 166 15.33 -35.70 2.32
C PRO A 166 16.22 -34.81 3.19
N MET A 167 16.42 -33.58 2.73
CA MET A 167 17.26 -32.56 3.34
C MET A 167 16.45 -31.28 3.56
N LYS A 168 16.94 -30.45 4.47
CA LYS A 168 16.40 -29.12 4.77
C LYS A 168 17.27 -28.07 4.12
N LEU A 169 16.67 -27.04 3.55
CA LEU A 169 17.41 -25.97 2.88
C LEU A 169 17.53 -24.76 3.81
N PHE A 170 18.73 -24.52 4.32
CA PHE A 170 19.07 -23.25 4.97
C PHE A 170 19.24 -22.16 3.91
N VAL A 171 18.67 -20.98 4.16
CA VAL A 171 18.82 -19.82 3.29
C VAL A 171 19.15 -18.59 4.12
N ALA A 172 20.12 -17.82 3.64
CA ALA A 172 20.51 -16.55 4.21
C ALA A 172 20.57 -15.46 3.14
N ALA A 173 20.14 -14.24 3.45
CA ALA A 173 20.24 -13.11 2.53
C ALA A 173 20.67 -11.81 3.24
N MET A 174 21.63 -11.11 2.64
CA MET A 174 22.09 -9.82 3.14
C MET A 174 21.05 -8.72 2.95
N GLY A 175 20.79 -7.96 4.02
CA GLY A 175 19.77 -6.91 4.04
C GLY A 175 20.00 -5.78 3.05
N ALA A 176 21.24 -5.42 2.72
CA ALA A 176 21.51 -4.34 1.76
C ALA A 176 21.51 -4.84 0.30
N SER A 177 22.18 -5.96 0.03
CA SER A 177 22.51 -6.40 -1.33
C SER A 177 21.67 -7.56 -1.85
N ASN A 178 20.86 -8.23 -1.01
CA ASN A 178 20.28 -9.55 -1.33
C ASN A 178 21.34 -10.59 -1.70
N TYR A 179 22.57 -10.43 -1.19
CA TYR A 179 23.58 -11.45 -1.41
C TYR A 179 23.16 -12.71 -0.65
N THR A 180 22.84 -13.76 -1.39
CA THR A 180 22.18 -14.96 -0.89
C THR A 180 23.15 -16.11 -0.77
N TYR A 181 23.01 -16.85 0.33
CA TYR A 181 23.67 -18.11 0.60
C TYR A 181 22.61 -19.16 0.87
N ALA A 182 22.80 -20.37 0.35
CA ALA A 182 21.92 -21.49 0.62
C ALA A 182 22.71 -22.78 0.80
N GLU A 183 22.32 -23.58 1.78
CA GLU A 183 22.99 -24.83 2.12
C GLU A 183 21.96 -25.90 2.47
N ALA A 184 22.12 -27.11 1.91
CA ALA A 184 21.31 -28.25 2.30
C ALA A 184 21.91 -28.93 3.54
N CYS A 185 21.08 -29.24 4.53
CA CYS A 185 21.48 -29.91 5.76
C CYS A 185 20.52 -31.07 6.12
N PRO A 186 21.00 -32.11 6.81
CA PRO A 186 20.18 -33.27 7.16
C PRO A 186 19.04 -32.99 8.15
N SER A 187 19.16 -31.94 8.97
CA SER A 187 18.18 -31.63 10.00
C SER A 187 18.21 -30.17 10.43
N GLU A 188 17.14 -29.71 11.08
CA GLU A 188 17.05 -28.39 11.74
C GLU A 188 17.59 -28.45 13.19
N SER A 189 18.47 -29.42 13.49
CA SER A 189 19.04 -29.57 14.84
C SER A 189 19.99 -28.42 15.17
N LEU A 190 20.20 -28.16 16.46
CA LEU A 190 21.10 -27.10 16.92
C LEU A 190 22.54 -27.25 16.38
N PRO A 191 23.17 -28.43 16.34
CA PRO A 191 24.51 -28.57 15.74
C PRO A 191 24.55 -28.18 14.27
N GLU A 192 23.57 -28.62 13.48
CA GLU A 192 23.45 -28.24 12.07
C GLU A 192 23.21 -26.74 11.90
N TRP A 193 22.39 -26.15 12.77
CA TRP A 193 22.15 -24.70 12.79
C TRP A 193 23.44 -23.89 13.02
N ILE A 194 24.28 -24.30 13.97
CA ILE A 194 25.58 -23.64 14.21
C ILE A 194 26.54 -23.85 13.04
N ARG A 195 26.54 -25.06 12.44
CA ARG A 195 27.37 -25.41 11.30
C ARG A 195 27.08 -24.53 10.09
N VAL A 196 25.81 -24.38 9.71
CA VAL A 196 25.41 -23.54 8.56
C VAL A 196 25.70 -22.05 8.79
N HIS A 197 25.69 -21.56 10.04
CA HIS A 197 26.11 -20.20 10.35
C HIS A 197 27.62 -20.00 10.17
N THR A 198 28.42 -20.97 10.59
CA THR A 198 29.88 -20.94 10.41
C THR A 198 30.24 -20.94 8.92
N ASN A 199 29.56 -21.78 8.13
CA ASN A 199 29.72 -21.82 6.68
C ASN A 199 29.28 -20.51 6.02
N LEU A 200 28.14 -19.95 6.46
CA LEU A 200 27.66 -18.64 6.00
C LEU A 200 28.69 -17.54 6.24
N PHE A 201 29.25 -17.42 7.46
CA PHE A 201 30.25 -16.38 7.74
C PHE A 201 31.53 -16.55 6.92
N THR A 202 31.93 -17.80 6.68
CA THR A 202 33.05 -18.12 5.80
C THR A 202 32.76 -17.70 4.37
N PHE A 203 31.57 -18.02 3.85
CA PHE A 203 31.12 -17.63 2.51
C PHE A 203 31.04 -16.12 2.32
N LEU A 204 30.57 -15.40 3.33
CA LEU A 204 30.51 -13.93 3.31
C LEU A 204 31.90 -13.29 3.40
N GLY A 205 32.94 -14.03 3.79
CA GLY A 205 34.27 -13.49 4.08
C GLY A 205 34.28 -12.54 5.28
N GLY A 206 33.28 -12.65 6.16
CA GLY A 206 33.07 -11.74 7.29
C GLY A 206 31.75 -12.00 8.02
N VAL A 207 31.61 -11.37 9.18
CA VAL A 207 30.44 -11.56 10.07
C VAL A 207 29.57 -10.31 10.06
N PRO A 208 28.27 -10.41 9.72
CA PRO A 208 27.33 -9.30 9.84
C PRO A 208 27.14 -8.86 11.30
N LYS A 209 26.81 -7.58 11.53
CA LYS A 209 26.54 -7.08 12.90
C LYS A 209 25.33 -7.75 13.56
N PHE A 210 24.31 -8.05 12.76
CA PHE A 210 23.09 -8.69 13.22
C PHE A 210 22.71 -9.89 12.35
N VAL A 211 22.42 -11.01 13.01
CA VAL A 211 21.76 -12.17 12.40
C VAL A 211 20.29 -12.15 12.81
N VAL A 212 19.39 -12.10 11.84
CA VAL A 212 17.94 -12.05 12.06
C VAL A 212 17.32 -13.40 11.72
N CYS A 213 16.70 -14.06 12.69
CA CYS A 213 16.11 -15.40 12.53
C CYS A 213 14.58 -15.34 12.67
N ASP A 214 13.84 -15.97 11.75
CA ASP A 214 12.36 -15.91 11.72
C ASP A 214 11.67 -16.99 12.59
N ASN A 215 12.42 -17.98 13.08
CA ASN A 215 11.82 -19.10 13.80
C ASN A 215 12.29 -19.19 15.26
N LEU A 216 11.44 -18.69 16.16
CA LEU A 216 11.68 -18.65 17.61
C LEU A 216 11.87 -20.05 18.23
N LYS A 217 11.53 -21.16 17.55
CA LYS A 217 11.58 -22.50 18.15
C LYS A 217 12.96 -23.16 18.20
N ALA A 218 13.81 -22.95 17.19
CA ALA A 218 15.19 -23.49 17.21
C ALA A 218 16.13 -22.59 18.03
N ALA A 219 15.80 -21.30 18.12
CA ALA A 219 16.59 -20.29 18.83
C ALA A 219 16.20 -20.10 20.31
N VAL A 220 14.99 -20.44 20.73
CA VAL A 220 14.47 -20.10 22.08
C VAL A 220 13.93 -21.35 22.79
N THR A 221 14.52 -21.66 23.94
CA THR A 221 14.12 -22.79 24.82
C THR A 221 12.83 -22.50 25.61
N ASN A 222 12.44 -21.23 25.77
CA ASN A 222 11.21 -20.82 26.46
C ASN A 222 10.69 -19.46 25.94
N PRO A 223 9.48 -19.38 25.37
CA PRO A 223 8.94 -18.12 24.84
C PRO A 223 8.44 -17.22 25.99
N ASP A 224 9.35 -16.55 26.70
CA ASP A 224 9.00 -15.44 27.60
C ASP A 224 8.89 -14.13 26.79
N ARG A 225 7.88 -13.33 27.11
CA ARG A 225 7.56 -12.05 26.50
C ARG A 225 8.56 -10.95 26.89
N TYR A 226 9.36 -11.16 27.94
CA TYR A 226 10.31 -10.19 28.47
C TYR A 226 11.79 -10.59 28.31
N ASP A 227 12.10 -11.88 28.28
CA ASP A 227 13.45 -12.39 28.04
C ASP A 227 13.40 -13.77 27.35
N PRO A 228 13.23 -13.82 26.01
CA PRO A 228 13.33 -15.08 25.29
C PRO A 228 14.80 -15.52 25.31
N GLY A 229 15.16 -16.32 26.32
CA GLY A 229 16.51 -16.85 26.49
C GLY A 229 16.95 -17.58 25.22
N LEU A 230 17.89 -16.98 24.50
CA LEU A 230 18.54 -17.60 23.36
C LEU A 230 19.16 -18.92 23.83
N ASN A 231 19.10 -19.96 23.00
CA ASN A 231 19.83 -21.19 23.27
C ASN A 231 21.29 -20.86 23.60
N ARG A 232 21.80 -21.38 24.73
CA ARG A 232 23.14 -21.07 25.24
C ARG A 232 24.22 -21.24 24.16
N THR A 233 24.19 -22.33 23.41
CA THR A 233 25.17 -22.60 22.34
C THR A 233 25.07 -21.57 21.22
N TYR A 234 23.86 -21.10 20.91
CA TYR A 234 23.67 -20.07 19.90
C TYR A 234 24.13 -18.69 20.38
N ALA A 235 23.94 -18.38 21.66
CA ALA A 235 24.50 -17.19 22.31
C ALA A 235 26.03 -17.20 22.36
N GLU A 236 26.62 -18.35 22.67
CA GLU A 236 28.08 -18.55 22.67
C GLU A 236 28.66 -18.38 21.26
N MET A 237 28.01 -18.94 20.23
CA MET A 237 28.39 -18.72 18.84
C MET A 237 28.32 -17.23 18.46
N ALA A 238 27.23 -16.55 18.80
CA ALA A 238 27.06 -15.13 18.54
C ALA A 238 28.17 -14.30 19.21
N SER A 239 28.51 -14.63 20.46
CA SER A 239 29.58 -13.98 21.22
C SER A 239 30.96 -14.25 20.61
N HIS A 240 31.23 -15.49 20.17
CA HIS A 240 32.49 -15.86 19.53
C HIS A 240 32.76 -15.06 18.25
N TYR A 241 31.73 -14.89 17.41
CA TYR A 241 31.83 -14.14 16.15
C TYR A 241 31.59 -12.63 16.30
N GLY A 242 31.28 -12.14 17.50
CA GLY A 242 30.99 -10.73 17.75
C GLY A 242 29.73 -10.21 17.05
N THR A 243 28.73 -11.07 16.83
CA THR A 243 27.45 -10.72 16.19
C THR A 243 26.30 -10.76 17.19
N ALA A 244 25.24 -10.00 16.92
CA ALA A 244 24.03 -10.01 17.72
C ALA A 244 22.91 -10.78 17.01
N VAL A 245 22.28 -11.73 17.70
CA VAL A 245 21.13 -12.46 17.19
C VAL A 245 19.86 -11.73 17.54
N LEU A 246 19.03 -11.47 16.53
CA LEU A 246 17.72 -10.84 16.67
C LEU A 246 16.64 -11.84 16.22
N ALA A 247 15.68 -12.11 17.09
CA ALA A 247 14.47 -12.80 16.67
C ALA A 247 13.60 -11.83 15.83
N ALA A 248 13.15 -12.26 14.65
CA ALA A 248 12.16 -11.52 13.89
C ALA A 248 10.84 -11.46 14.67
N ARG A 249 10.13 -10.33 14.58
CA ARG A 249 8.91 -10.12 15.37
C ARG A 249 7.80 -11.09 14.91
N PRO A 250 7.25 -11.93 15.81
CA PRO A 250 6.17 -12.84 15.45
C PRO A 250 4.96 -12.08 14.87
N ARG A 251 4.36 -12.61 13.79
CA ARG A 251 3.14 -12.08 13.12
C ARG A 251 3.28 -10.75 12.34
N ARG A 252 4.48 -10.37 11.87
CA ARG A 252 4.68 -9.23 10.96
C ARG A 252 5.42 -9.65 9.68
N PRO A 253 4.73 -10.22 8.67
CA PRO A 253 5.34 -10.68 7.40
C PRO A 253 5.96 -9.57 6.52
N LYS A 254 6.02 -8.31 6.99
CA LYS A 254 6.56 -7.16 6.27
C LYS A 254 8.07 -6.96 6.43
N ASP A 255 8.72 -7.74 7.30
CA ASP A 255 10.20 -7.75 7.41
C ASP A 255 10.84 -8.73 6.38
N LYS A 256 10.02 -9.47 5.62
CA LYS A 256 10.40 -10.63 4.79
C LYS A 256 10.41 -10.37 3.27
N ALA A 257 10.70 -9.15 2.81
CA ALA A 257 10.72 -8.88 1.36
C ALA A 257 11.96 -9.43 0.62
N LYS A 258 12.84 -10.21 1.28
CA LYS A 258 14.13 -10.63 0.71
C LYS A 258 14.37 -12.14 0.69
N VAL A 259 13.62 -12.93 1.47
CA VAL A 259 13.80 -14.40 1.58
C VAL A 259 12.46 -15.12 1.42
N SER A 260 11.58 -14.60 0.58
CA SER A 260 10.29 -15.21 0.22
C SER A 260 9.98 -14.93 -1.24
#